data_AF-A0A9P0Q6R9-F1
#
_entry.id   AF-A0A9P0Q6R9-F1
#
_cell.length_a   1.000
_cell.length_b   1.000
_cell.length_c   1.000
_cell.angle_alpha   90.00
_cell.angle_beta   90.00
_cell.angle_gamma   90.00
#
_symmetry.space_group_name_H-M   'P 1'
#
loop_
_entity.id
_entity.type
_entity.pdbx_description
1 polymer ?
#
loop_
_entity_poly.entity_id
_entity_poly.type
_entity_poly.pdbx_seq_one_letter_code
_entity_poly.pdbx_strand_id
1 'polypeptide(L)'
;MYKEDQAGQAASVLFIDFQFIKYCPPAQDLLFLIYVNSDGPTRRKHMTHLTELYYKEMTQILNSQDIDAANIFTFDQFVKSCKEVEAAMICKCVLYGHYLLLPKKYKEEMMADKERASKFLRGDKGTELDNVWDYEPLRKRMGWFIEDLMRVCENEEINKAIQ
;
A
#
# COMPACT_ATOMS: atom_id res chain seq x y z
N MET A 1 3.16 -9.33 -10.52
CA MET A 1 3.74 -9.03 -11.86
C MET A 1 2.63 -9.07 -12.88
N TYR A 2 2.63 -8.19 -13.89
CA TYR A 2 1.61 -8.18 -14.93
C TYR A 2 2.27 -8.25 -16.31
N LYS A 3 1.54 -8.80 -17.28
CA LYS A 3 1.93 -8.85 -18.69
C LYS A 3 1.11 -7.82 -19.45
N GLU A 4 1.74 -7.04 -20.31
CA GLU A 4 1.06 -6.10 -21.21
C GLU A 4 0.71 -6.76 -22.55
N ASP A 5 -0.39 -6.33 -23.16
CA ASP A 5 -0.72 -6.62 -24.55
C ASP A 5 0.02 -5.70 -25.52
N GLN A 6 -0.27 -5.84 -26.83
CA GLN A 6 0.35 -5.01 -27.88
C GLN A 6 -0.04 -3.53 -27.78
N ALA A 7 -1.11 -3.19 -27.04
CA ALA A 7 -1.58 -1.83 -26.81
C ALA A 7 -1.06 -1.24 -25.48
N GLY A 8 -0.19 -1.96 -24.75
CA GLY A 8 0.34 -1.54 -23.45
C GLY A 8 -0.66 -1.67 -22.31
N GLN A 9 -1.76 -2.40 -22.50
CA GLN A 9 -2.75 -2.66 -21.45
C GLN A 9 -2.42 -3.95 -20.71
N ALA A 10 -2.72 -4.02 -19.41
CA ALA A 10 -2.51 -5.23 -18.63
C ALA A 10 -3.40 -6.39 -19.15
N ALA A 11 -2.78 -7.41 -19.72
CA ALA A 11 -3.42 -8.58 -20.31
C ALA A 11 -3.58 -9.73 -19.31
N SER A 12 -2.63 -9.89 -18.38
CA SER A 12 -2.71 -10.88 -17.31
C SER A 12 -1.88 -10.48 -16.09
N VAL A 13 -2.26 -11.01 -14.93
CA VAL A 13 -1.61 -10.72 -13.65
C VAL A 13 -1.28 -12.03 -12.94
N LEU A 14 -0.10 -12.08 -12.32
CA LEU A 14 0.34 -13.15 -11.43
C LEU A 14 0.80 -12.57 -10.10
N PHE A 15 0.23 -13.07 -9.00
CA PHE A 15 0.74 -12.80 -7.65
C PHE A 15 1.97 -13.65 -7.39
N ILE A 16 3.03 -12.99 -6.91
CA ILE A 16 4.33 -13.58 -6.58
C ILE A 16 4.77 -13.06 -5.21
N ASP A 17 5.87 -13.60 -4.68
CA ASP A 17 6.53 -13.12 -3.46
C ASP A 17 5.63 -13.12 -2.20
N PHE A 18 5.21 -14.32 -1.77
CA PHE A 18 4.35 -14.54 -0.60
C PHE A 18 5.06 -14.40 0.76
N GLN A 19 6.25 -13.80 0.81
CA GLN A 19 7.10 -13.73 2.02
C GLN A 19 6.48 -12.94 3.19
N PHE A 20 5.42 -12.15 2.92
CA PHE A 20 4.68 -11.38 3.93
C PHE A 20 3.21 -11.80 4.07
N ILE A 21 2.83 -12.95 3.50
CA ILE A 21 1.46 -13.45 3.64
C ILE A 21 1.17 -13.79 5.10
N LYS A 22 0.03 -13.35 5.59
CA LYS A 22 -0.45 -13.64 6.95
C LYS A 22 -1.96 -13.57 6.97
N TYR A 23 -2.57 -14.25 7.93
CA TYR A 23 -3.97 -14.04 8.24
C TYR A 23 -4.13 -12.65 8.87
N CYS A 24 -4.83 -11.77 8.18
CA CYS A 24 -5.14 -10.42 8.65
C CYS A 24 -6.46 -9.93 8.04
N PRO A 25 -7.04 -8.83 8.57
CA PRO A 25 -8.23 -8.25 7.96
C PRO A 25 -7.97 -7.86 6.50
N PRO A 26 -8.92 -8.12 5.58
CA PRO A 26 -8.76 -7.82 4.15
C PRO A 26 -8.51 -6.33 3.87
N ALA A 27 -8.92 -5.46 4.80
CA ALA A 27 -8.63 -4.03 4.77
C ALA A 27 -7.12 -3.72 4.72
N GLN A 28 -6.28 -4.51 5.41
CA GLN A 28 -4.83 -4.29 5.39
C GLN A 28 -4.25 -4.54 3.99
N ASP A 29 -4.70 -5.62 3.33
CA ASP A 29 -4.23 -5.98 1.99
C ASP A 29 -4.68 -4.94 0.96
N LEU A 30 -5.95 -4.53 1.01
CA LEU A 30 -6.48 -3.49 0.13
C LEU A 30 -5.73 -2.17 0.29
N LEU A 31 -5.64 -1.65 1.52
CA LEU A 31 -5.03 -0.35 1.74
C LEU A 31 -3.54 -0.37 1.37
N PHE A 32 -2.81 -1.41 1.76
CA PHE A 32 -1.41 -1.51 1.36
C PHE A 32 -1.26 -1.54 -0.17
N LEU A 33 -2.09 -2.31 -0.88
CA LEU A 33 -2.10 -2.36 -2.34
C LEU A 33 -2.36 -0.98 -2.98
N ILE A 34 -3.39 -0.27 -2.54
CA ILE A 34 -3.75 1.05 -3.08
C ILE A 34 -2.62 2.05 -2.81
N TYR A 35 -2.17 2.16 -1.56
CA TYR A 35 -1.21 3.17 -1.16
C TYR A 35 0.14 2.99 -1.88
N VAL A 36 0.65 1.78 -2.05
CA VAL A 36 1.94 1.58 -2.73
C VAL A 36 1.85 1.78 -4.25
N ASN A 37 0.69 1.54 -4.88
CA ASN A 37 0.56 1.57 -6.35
C ASN A 37 -0.12 2.81 -6.95
N SER A 38 -0.79 3.68 -6.17
CA SER A 38 -1.45 4.89 -6.71
C SER A 38 -0.97 6.18 -6.08
N ASP A 39 -0.66 7.23 -6.86
CA ASP A 39 -0.22 8.54 -6.33
C ASP A 39 -1.25 9.20 -5.39
N GLY A 40 -0.85 10.29 -4.70
CA GLY A 40 -1.73 10.99 -3.75
C GLY A 40 -3.08 11.42 -4.36
N PRO A 41 -3.08 12.21 -5.45
CA PRO A 41 -4.30 12.65 -6.12
C PRO A 41 -5.20 11.51 -6.60
N THR A 42 -4.63 10.50 -7.26
CA THR A 42 -5.35 9.33 -7.78
C THR A 42 -5.99 8.54 -6.66
N ARG A 43 -5.23 8.27 -5.59
CA ARG A 43 -5.76 7.57 -4.40
C ARG A 43 -6.96 8.29 -3.82
N ARG A 44 -6.86 9.59 -3.54
CA ARG A 44 -7.97 10.37 -2.96
C ARG A 44 -9.19 10.39 -3.87
N LYS A 45 -8.99 10.50 -5.18
CA LYS A 45 -10.09 10.51 -6.16
C LYS A 45 -10.81 9.16 -6.25
N HIS A 46 -10.09 8.05 -6.12
CA HIS A 46 -10.61 6.72 -6.43
C HIS A 46 -10.77 5.78 -5.22
N MET A 47 -10.40 6.20 -4.00
CA MET A 47 -10.40 5.34 -2.81
C MET A 47 -11.75 4.66 -2.56
N THR A 48 -12.85 5.42 -2.59
CA THR A 48 -14.20 4.90 -2.38
C THR A 48 -14.54 3.82 -3.42
N HIS A 49 -14.34 4.13 -4.70
CA HIS A 49 -14.63 3.21 -5.79
C HIS A 49 -13.78 1.92 -5.70
N LEU A 50 -12.48 2.04 -5.39
CA LEU A 50 -11.59 0.89 -5.25
C LEU A 50 -11.97 0.01 -4.04
N THR A 51 -12.46 0.63 -2.96
CA THR A 51 -12.94 -0.09 -1.77
C THR A 51 -14.22 -0.86 -2.06
N GLU A 52 -15.18 -0.23 -2.72
CA GLU A 52 -16.43 -0.86 -3.17
C GLU A 52 -16.15 -2.01 -4.15
N LEU A 53 -15.27 -1.78 -5.13
CA LEU A 53 -14.88 -2.80 -6.11
C LEU A 53 -14.24 -4.00 -5.42
N TYR A 54 -13.28 -3.79 -4.54
CA TYR A 54 -12.62 -4.88 -3.82
C TYR A 54 -13.62 -5.71 -3.00
N TYR A 55 -14.51 -5.05 -2.24
CA TYR A 55 -15.51 -5.75 -1.45
C TYR A 55 -16.48 -6.55 -2.31
N LYS A 56 -16.93 -5.96 -3.43
CA LYS A 56 -17.80 -6.64 -4.41
C LYS A 56 -17.12 -7.89 -4.97
N GLU A 57 -15.89 -7.79 -5.46
CA GLU A 57 -15.18 -8.95 -6.03
C GLU A 57 -14.90 -10.02 -4.97
N MET A 58 -14.46 -9.62 -3.76
CA MET A 58 -14.23 -10.53 -2.64
C MET A 58 -15.50 -11.32 -2.28
N THR A 59 -16.63 -10.63 -2.14
CA THR A 59 -17.91 -11.27 -1.81
C THR A 59 -18.41 -12.18 -2.93
N GLN A 60 -18.27 -11.78 -4.20
CA GLN A 60 -18.62 -12.63 -5.35
C GLN A 60 -17.80 -13.92 -5.39
N ILE A 61 -16.48 -13.83 -5.17
CA ILE A 61 -15.60 -15.00 -5.13
C ILE A 61 -15.99 -15.94 -3.99
N LEU A 62 -16.23 -15.42 -2.78
CA LEU A 62 -16.62 -16.22 -1.62
C LEU A 62 -17.99 -16.87 -1.80
N ASN A 63 -18.96 -16.13 -2.36
CA ASN A 63 -20.29 -16.67 -2.66
C ASN A 63 -20.21 -17.82 -3.68
N SER A 64 -19.27 -17.78 -4.64
CA SER A 64 -19.05 -18.90 -5.57
C SER A 64 -18.57 -20.19 -4.89
N GLN A 65 -18.11 -20.09 -3.65
CA GLN A 65 -17.66 -21.20 -2.80
C GLN A 65 -18.65 -21.48 -1.66
N ASP A 66 -19.91 -21.08 -1.83
CA ASP A 66 -21.01 -21.24 -0.86
C ASP A 66 -20.76 -20.54 0.50
N ILE A 67 -19.94 -19.48 0.52
CA ILE A 67 -19.69 -18.64 1.69
C ILE A 67 -20.42 -17.32 1.52
N ASP A 68 -21.51 -17.10 2.26
CA ASP A 68 -22.25 -15.83 2.28
C ASP A 68 -21.48 -14.75 3.04
N ALA A 69 -20.48 -14.18 2.36
CA ALA A 69 -19.58 -13.18 2.92
C ALA A 69 -20.32 -11.90 3.33
N ALA A 70 -21.40 -11.53 2.65
CA ALA A 70 -22.16 -10.32 2.94
C ALA A 70 -22.88 -10.40 4.30
N ASN A 71 -23.30 -11.61 4.71
CA ASN A 71 -23.89 -11.85 6.02
C ASN A 71 -22.84 -12.01 7.13
N ILE A 72 -21.66 -12.56 6.83
CA ILE A 72 -20.58 -12.77 7.81
C ILE A 72 -19.81 -11.47 8.10
N PHE A 73 -19.52 -10.69 7.05
CA PHE A 73 -18.70 -9.49 7.12
C PHE A 73 -19.25 -8.45 6.14
N THR A 74 -20.19 -7.65 6.65
CA THR A 74 -20.93 -6.63 5.89
C THR A 74 -20.01 -5.53 5.33
N PHE A 75 -20.50 -4.80 4.33
CA PHE A 75 -19.75 -3.69 3.74
C PHE A 75 -19.44 -2.60 4.79
N ASP A 76 -20.38 -2.29 5.68
CA ASP A 76 -20.16 -1.31 6.76
C ASP A 76 -19.05 -1.75 7.71
N GLN A 77 -19.00 -3.05 8.06
CA GLN A 77 -17.90 -3.61 8.86
C GLN A 77 -16.57 -3.55 8.11
N PHE A 78 -16.58 -3.77 6.79
CA PHE A 78 -15.37 -3.64 5.97
C PHE A 78 -14.87 -2.19 5.90
N VAL A 79 -15.75 -1.23 5.66
CA VAL A 79 -15.40 0.21 5.66
C VAL A 79 -14.89 0.64 7.02
N LYS A 80 -15.51 0.16 8.11
CA LYS A 80 -15.03 0.41 9.47
C LYS A 80 -13.63 -0.18 9.68
N SER A 81 -13.41 -1.43 9.25
CA SER A 81 -12.10 -2.08 9.32
C SER A 81 -11.03 -1.32 8.52
N CYS A 82 -11.37 -0.76 7.36
CA CYS A 82 -10.47 0.10 6.59
C CYS A 82 -10.05 1.34 7.39
N LYS A 83 -11.01 2.03 8.02
CA LYS A 83 -10.71 3.19 8.88
C LYS A 83 -9.81 2.82 10.06
N GLU A 84 -10.11 1.70 10.74
CA GLU A 84 -9.36 1.24 11.92
C GLU A 84 -7.89 0.93 11.62
N VAL A 85 -7.57 0.41 10.43
CA VAL A 85 -6.19 0.05 10.06
C VAL A 85 -5.48 1.10 9.22
N GLU A 86 -6.14 2.20 8.87
CA GLU A 86 -5.64 3.18 7.90
C GLU A 86 -4.28 3.76 8.32
N ALA A 87 -4.19 4.36 9.52
CA ALA A 87 -2.95 4.94 10.02
C ALA A 87 -1.80 3.92 10.04
N ALA A 88 -2.08 2.70 10.50
CA ALA A 88 -1.08 1.62 10.54
C ALA A 88 -0.61 1.22 9.13
N MET A 89 -1.50 1.21 8.14
CA MET A 89 -1.15 0.89 6.76
C MET A 89 -0.36 2.02 6.09
N ILE A 90 -0.67 3.29 6.39
CA ILE A 90 0.14 4.42 5.92
C ILE A 90 1.55 4.34 6.51
N CYS A 91 1.69 4.08 7.82
CA CYS A 91 2.98 3.86 8.46
C CYS A 91 3.74 2.71 7.79
N LYS A 92 3.06 1.61 7.47
CA LYS A 92 3.64 0.50 6.71
C LYS A 92 4.12 0.96 5.34
N CYS A 93 3.35 1.76 4.61
CA CYS A 93 3.75 2.31 3.32
C CYS A 93 4.96 3.25 3.41
N VAL A 94 5.13 4.03 4.49
CA VAL A 94 6.37 4.79 4.75
C VAL A 94 7.56 3.84 4.99
N LEU A 95 7.34 2.78 5.77
CA LEU A 95 8.36 1.77 6.10
C LEU A 95 8.81 0.90 4.91
N TYR A 96 8.00 0.76 3.86
CA TYR A 96 8.40 0.01 2.65
C TYR A 96 8.65 0.90 1.45
N GLY A 97 8.01 2.07 1.38
CA GLY A 97 8.06 2.99 0.24
C GLY A 97 9.49 3.38 -0.11
N HIS A 98 10.31 3.65 0.89
CA HIS A 98 11.71 4.01 0.68
C HIS A 98 12.54 2.95 -0.05
N TYR A 99 12.17 1.67 0.02
CA TYR A 99 12.80 0.60 -0.76
C TYR A 99 12.08 0.35 -2.09
N LEU A 100 10.75 0.38 -2.08
CA LEU A 100 9.92 0.10 -3.27
C LEU A 100 10.10 1.16 -4.37
N LEU A 101 10.43 2.39 -3.99
CA LEU A 101 10.48 3.56 -4.87
C LEU A 101 11.91 3.96 -5.24
N LEU A 102 12.92 3.17 -4.86
CA LEU A 102 14.29 3.42 -5.28
C LEU A 102 14.40 3.43 -6.82
N PRO A 103 15.22 4.32 -7.41
CA PRO A 103 15.52 4.24 -8.83
C PRO A 103 16.03 2.84 -9.18
N LYS A 104 15.46 2.21 -10.21
CA LYS A 104 15.73 0.81 -10.56
C LYS A 104 17.23 0.50 -10.64
N LYS A 105 17.98 1.32 -11.41
CA LYS A 105 19.43 1.17 -11.58
C LYS A 105 20.18 1.29 -10.26
N TYR A 106 19.84 2.30 -9.45
CA TYR A 106 20.46 2.51 -8.14
C TYR A 106 20.21 1.33 -7.20
N LYS A 107 18.97 0.83 -7.17
CA LYS A 107 18.60 -0.35 -6.38
C LYS A 107 19.37 -1.58 -6.81
N GLU A 108 19.51 -1.83 -8.11
CA GLU A 108 20.26 -2.98 -8.64
C GLU A 108 21.75 -2.90 -8.22
N GLU A 109 22.37 -1.74 -8.36
CA GLU A 109 23.77 -1.50 -7.95
C GLU A 109 23.96 -1.65 -6.43
N MET A 110 23.08 -1.07 -5.63
CA MET A 110 23.12 -1.16 -4.16
C MET A 110 22.93 -2.61 -3.69
N MET A 111 22.01 -3.36 -4.32
CA MET A 111 21.71 -4.75 -3.94
C MET A 111 22.79 -5.74 -4.40
N ALA A 112 23.59 -5.40 -5.42
CA ALA A 112 24.72 -6.20 -5.87
C ALA A 112 25.91 -6.15 -4.89
N ASP A 113 26.03 -5.06 -4.12
CA ASP A 113 27.01 -4.90 -3.06
C ASP A 113 26.45 -5.46 -1.73
N LYS A 114 27.07 -6.52 -1.22
CA LYS A 114 26.59 -7.22 -0.01
C LYS A 114 26.65 -6.34 1.24
N GLU A 115 27.65 -5.47 1.36
CA GLU A 115 27.81 -4.63 2.54
C GLU A 115 26.76 -3.52 2.53
N ARG A 116 26.60 -2.83 1.39
CA ARG A 116 25.57 -1.81 1.21
C ARG A 116 24.18 -2.39 1.38
N ALA A 117 23.89 -3.53 0.75
CA ALA A 117 22.60 -4.22 0.88
C ALA A 117 22.32 -4.61 2.34
N SER A 118 23.30 -5.17 3.06
CA SER A 118 23.14 -5.55 4.46
C SER A 118 22.89 -4.33 5.35
N LYS A 119 23.68 -3.26 5.18
CA LYS A 119 23.52 -2.00 5.93
C LYS A 119 22.14 -1.40 5.69
N PHE A 120 21.69 -1.35 4.43
CA PHE A 120 20.37 -0.81 4.09
C PHE A 120 19.20 -1.68 4.59
N LEU A 121 19.28 -2.99 4.43
CA LEU A 121 18.16 -3.88 4.78
C LEU A 121 18.02 -4.10 6.29
N ARG A 122 19.13 -4.05 7.04
CA ARG A 122 19.17 -4.44 8.46
C ARG A 122 19.65 -3.35 9.40
N GLY A 123 20.20 -2.25 8.89
CA GLY A 123 20.82 -1.19 9.67
C GLY A 123 20.39 0.19 9.21
N ASP A 124 21.36 1.10 9.09
CA ASP A 124 21.13 2.46 8.65
C ASP A 124 20.73 2.54 7.18
N LYS A 125 19.61 3.22 6.93
CA LYS A 125 19.07 3.48 5.60
C LYS A 125 19.38 4.89 5.11
N GLY A 126 19.74 5.80 6.04
CA GLY A 126 19.88 7.23 5.76
C GLY A 126 20.88 7.49 4.65
N THR A 127 22.06 6.87 4.72
CA THR A 127 23.13 7.04 3.72
C THR A 127 22.64 6.82 2.27
N GLU A 128 21.91 5.71 2.03
CA GLU A 128 21.45 5.37 0.68
C GLU A 128 20.25 6.23 0.25
N LEU A 129 19.39 6.65 1.20
CA LEU A 129 18.25 7.51 0.94
C LEU A 129 18.67 8.95 0.63
N ASP A 130 19.70 9.47 1.30
CA ASP A 130 20.25 10.80 1.04
C ASP A 130 20.78 10.90 -0.41
N ASN A 131 21.46 9.84 -0.89
CA ASN A 131 21.98 9.78 -2.25
C ASN A 131 20.89 9.82 -3.34
N VAL A 132 19.66 9.44 -3.01
CA VAL A 132 18.54 9.39 -3.97
C VAL A 132 17.41 10.34 -3.61
N TRP A 133 17.61 11.24 -2.63
CA TRP A 133 16.52 12.10 -2.14
C TRP A 133 15.98 13.06 -3.21
N ASP A 134 16.84 13.49 -4.13
CA ASP A 134 16.46 14.33 -5.27
C ASP A 134 15.66 13.57 -6.34
N TYR A 135 15.57 12.23 -6.25
CA TYR A 135 14.71 11.44 -7.11
C TYR A 135 13.25 11.73 -6.81
N GLU A 136 12.66 12.57 -7.64
CA GLU A 136 11.35 13.16 -7.42
C GLU A 136 10.23 12.14 -7.16
N PRO A 137 10.15 11.00 -7.86
CA PRO A 137 9.11 10.01 -7.59
C PRO A 137 9.15 9.47 -6.16
N LEU A 138 10.35 9.16 -5.63
CA LEU A 138 10.51 8.74 -4.24
C LEU A 138 10.07 9.88 -3.29
N ARG A 139 10.64 11.07 -3.48
CA ARG A 139 10.42 12.22 -2.58
C ARG A 139 8.95 12.61 -2.50
N LYS A 140 8.27 12.78 -3.64
CA LYS A 140 6.85 13.14 -3.67
C LYS A 140 5.99 12.08 -3.03
N ARG A 141 6.30 10.81 -3.31
CA ARG A 141 5.51 9.69 -2.84
C ARG A 141 5.60 9.53 -1.32
N MET A 142 6.79 9.66 -0.77
CA MET A 142 7.03 9.69 0.67
C MET A 142 6.33 10.89 1.32
N GLY A 143 6.40 12.07 0.70
CA GLY A 143 5.68 13.27 1.14
C GLY A 143 4.17 13.03 1.24
N TRP A 144 3.54 12.44 0.22
CA TRP A 144 2.11 12.14 0.26
C TRP A 144 1.72 11.12 1.33
N PHE A 145 2.59 10.15 1.65
CA PHE A 145 2.32 9.23 2.77
C PHE A 145 2.31 9.98 4.11
N ILE A 146 3.26 10.90 4.32
CA ILE A 146 3.32 11.71 5.53
C ILE A 146 2.11 12.65 5.61
N GLU A 147 1.75 13.32 4.52
CA GLU A 147 0.56 14.18 4.46
C GLU A 147 -0.72 13.42 4.81
N ASP A 148 -0.90 12.21 4.26
CA ASP A 148 -2.09 11.41 4.54
C ASP A 148 -2.09 10.91 6.00
N LEU A 149 -0.93 10.53 6.55
CA LEU A 149 -0.82 10.14 7.96
C LEU A 149 -1.21 11.29 8.89
N MET A 150 -0.71 12.51 8.61
CA MET A 150 -1.06 13.71 9.37
C MET A 150 -2.57 13.95 9.36
N ARG A 151 -3.21 13.89 8.18
CA ARG A 151 -4.67 14.07 8.08
C ARG A 151 -5.45 13.04 8.89
N VAL A 152 -5.03 11.77 8.87
CA VAL A 152 -5.69 10.72 9.64
C VAL A 152 -5.56 10.98 11.14
N CYS A 153 -4.36 11.34 11.61
CA CYS A 153 -4.13 11.66 13.03
C CYS A 153 -4.90 12.90 13.48
N GLU A 154 -4.91 13.98 12.69
CA GLU A 154 -5.66 15.20 13.00
C GLU A 154 -7.17 14.93 13.11
N ASN A 155 -7.73 14.13 12.20
CA ASN A 155 -9.14 13.75 12.24
C ASN A 155 -9.47 12.90 13.47
N GLU A 156 -8.58 12.01 13.91
CA GLU A 156 -8.76 11.24 15.14
C GLU A 156 -8.75 12.12 16.39
N GLU A 157 -7.86 13.11 16.46
CA GLU A 157 -7.82 14.07 17.58
C GLU A 157 -9.10 14.91 17.65
N ILE A 158 -9.58 15.40 16.49
CA ILE A 158 -10.86 16.12 16.41
C ILE A 158 -12.02 15.25 16.88
N ASN A 159 -12.07 13.98 16.44
CA ASN A 159 -13.13 13.06 16.84
C ASN A 159 -13.10 12.73 18.34
N LYS A 160 -11.92 12.69 18.97
CA LYS A 160 -11.76 12.52 20.43
C LYS A 160 -12.16 13.77 21.22
N ALA A 161 -11.99 14.96 20.65
CA ALA A 161 -12.31 16.22 21.33
C ALA A 161 -13.82 16.57 21.34
N ILE A 162 -14.62 15.92 20.48
CA ILE A 162 -16.06 16.18 20.33
C ILE A 162 -16.91 15.14 21.10
N GLN A 163 -16.30 14.10 21.67
CA GLN A 163 -16.94 13.09 22.54
C GLN A 163 -16.81 13.45 24.01
#